data_AF-A0A6P0DUW6-F1
#
_entry.id   AF-A0A6P0DUW6-F1
#
_cell.length_a   1.000
_cell.length_b   1.000
_cell.length_c   1.000
_cell.angle_alpha   90.00
_cell.angle_beta   90.00
_cell.angle_gamma   90.00
#
_symmetry.space_group_name_H-M   'P 1'
#
loop_
_entity.id
_entity.type
_entity.pdbx_description
1 polymer ?
#
loop_
_entity_poly.entity_id
_entity_poly.type
_entity_poly.pdbx_seq_one_letter_code
_entity_poly.pdbx_strand_id
1 'polypeptide(L)' 'MATGTRERGRVEGVMRQMETSLLDGTWPPGSRLPAERALAEQYDVSRNTVREAIQRLAARGLL' A
#
# COMPACT_ATOMS: atom_id res chain seq x y z
N MET A 1 13.60 -18.67 8.92
CA MET A 1 13.44 -17.20 9.00
C MET A 1 14.21 -16.53 7.87
N ALA A 2 13.67 -16.48 6.65
CA ALA A 2 14.36 -15.93 5.47
C ALA A 2 13.40 -15.24 4.45
N THR A 3 12.31 -14.62 4.93
CA THR A 3 11.31 -13.98 4.05
C THR A 3 11.51 -12.47 3.88
N GLY A 4 12.39 -11.85 4.67
CA GLY A 4 12.52 -10.39 4.77
C GLY A 4 12.92 -9.64 3.49
N THR A 5 13.55 -10.30 2.51
CA THR A 5 13.90 -9.65 1.24
C THR A 5 12.76 -9.65 0.23
N ARG A 6 11.94 -10.71 0.23
CA ARG A 6 10.81 -10.85 -0.71
C ARG A 6 9.62 -9.98 -0.31
N GLU A 7 9.39 -9.86 1.00
CA GLU A 7 8.32 -9.01 1.52
C GLU A 7 8.59 -7.52 1.30
N ARG A 8 9.84 -7.06 1.50
CA ARG A 8 10.22 -5.67 1.21
C ARG A 8 9.90 -5.26 -0.24
N GLY A 9 10.24 -6.11 -1.20
CA GLY A 9 9.94 -5.84 -2.62
C GLY A 9 8.44 -5.77 -2.92
N ARG A 10 7.61 -6.59 -2.25
CA ARG A 10 6.15 -6.53 -2.38
C ARG A 10 5.57 -5.25 -1.79
N VAL A 11 6.07 -4.82 -0.62
CA VAL A 11 5.66 -3.54 0.00
C VAL A 11 5.96 -2.39 -0.94
N GLU A 12 7.16 -2.34 -1.52
CA GLU A 12 7.55 -1.29 -2.48
C GLU A 12 6.70 -1.29 -3.75
N GLY A 13 6.34 -2.47 -4.26
CA GLY A 13 5.43 -2.60 -5.41
C GLY A 13 4.03 -2.05 -5.12
N VAL A 14 3.46 -2.41 -3.96
CA VAL A 14 2.15 -1.91 -3.52
C VAL A 14 2.18 -0.40 -3.32
N MET A 15 3.22 0.13 -2.66
CA MET A 15 3.37 1.57 -2.46
C MET A 15 3.37 2.32 -3.79
N ARG A 16 4.10 1.84 -4.81
CA ARG A 16 4.16 2.48 -6.12
C ARG A 16 2.80 2.50 -6.83
N GLN A 17 2.04 1.41 -6.74
CA GLN A 17 0.69 1.35 -7.30
C GLN A 17 -0.26 2.30 -6.56
N MET A 18 -0.23 2.31 -5.23
CA MET A 18 -1.05 3.20 -4.42
C MET A 18 -0.70 4.68 -4.65
N GLU A 19 0.58 5.01 -4.74
CA GLU A 19 1.05 6.36 -5.07
C GLU A 19 0.55 6.81 -6.45
N THR A 20 0.56 5.92 -7.44
CA THR A 20 -0.02 6.21 -8.77
C THR A 20 -1.51 6.50 -8.67
N SER A 21 -2.27 5.69 -7.91
CA SER A 21 -3.71 5.94 -7.69
C SER A 21 -4.00 7.23 -6.92
N LEU A 22 -3.14 7.60 -5.98
CA LEU A 22 -3.23 8.88 -5.26
C LEU A 22 -2.98 10.06 -6.20
N LEU A 23 -1.95 9.97 -7.04
CA LEU A 23 -1.57 11.03 -7.99
C LEU A 23 -2.57 11.19 -9.16
N ASP A 24 -3.16 10.08 -9.62
CA ASP A 24 -4.22 10.08 -10.64
C ASP A 24 -5.56 10.62 -10.11
N GLY A 25 -5.67 10.84 -8.80
CA GLY A 25 -6.88 11.35 -8.16
C GLY A 25 -7.95 10.29 -7.91
N THR A 26 -7.62 9.00 -8.15
CA THR A 26 -8.48 7.87 -7.77
C THR A 26 -8.76 7.89 -6.26
N TRP A 27 -7.76 8.25 -5.46
CA TRP A 27 -7.92 8.50 -4.03
C TRP A 27 -7.47 9.93 -3.70
N PRO A 28 -8.39 10.89 -3.53
CA PRO A 28 -8.00 12.23 -3.11
C PRO A 28 -7.33 12.21 -1.73
N PRO A 29 -6.39 13.13 -1.44
CA PRO A 29 -5.81 13.26 -0.12
C PRO A 29 -6.91 13.48 0.94
N GLY A 30 -6.85 12.74 2.05
CA GLY A 30 -7.88 12.74 3.09
C GLY A 30 -9.15 11.94 2.78
N SER A 31 -9.24 11.31 1.60
CA SER A 31 -10.32 10.37 1.30
C SER A 31 -10.10 9.02 1.99
N ARG A 32 -11.20 8.33 2.28
CA ARG A 32 -11.15 7.06 3.02
C ARG A 32 -10.68 5.96 2.09
N LEU A 33 -9.50 5.40 2.39
CA LEU A 33 -8.99 4.23 1.69
C LEU A 33 -9.95 3.03 1.81
N PRO A 34 -9.97 2.14 0.80
CA PRO A 34 -10.61 0.83 0.94
C PRO A 34 -10.02 0.04 2.11
N ALA A 35 -10.80 -0.89 2.66
CA ALA A 35 -10.33 -1.71 3.77
C ALA A 35 -9.05 -2.48 3.40
N GLU A 36 -8.12 -2.67 4.36
CA GLU A 36 -6.85 -3.39 4.16
C GLU A 36 -7.04 -4.76 3.49
N ARG A 37 -8.16 -5.43 3.80
CA ARG A 37 -8.54 -6.71 3.19
C ARG A 37 -8.79 -6.61 1.69
N ALA A 38 -9.58 -5.63 1.28
CA ALA A 38 -9.92 -5.42 -0.12
C ALA A 38 -8.68 -5.04 -0.93
N LEU A 39 -7.81 -4.19 -0.38
CA LEU A 39 -6.53 -3.85 -1.00
C LEU A 39 -5.59 -5.07 -1.09
N ALA A 40 -5.56 -5.92 -0.07
CA ALA A 40 -4.76 -7.14 -0.07
C ALA A 40 -5.21 -8.10 -1.16
N GLU A 41 -6.53 -8.25 -1.35
CA GLU A 41 -7.11 -9.05 -2.43
C GLU A 41 -6.87 -8.41 -3.80
N GLN A 42 -7.00 -7.09 -3.92
CA GLN A 42 -6.78 -6.35 -5.16
C GLN A 42 -5.33 -6.44 -5.66
N TYR A 43 -4.37 -6.33 -4.75
CA TYR A 43 -2.94 -6.35 -5.07
C TYR A 43 -2.31 -7.74 -4.97
N ASP A 44 -3.10 -8.78 -4.67
CA ASP A 44 -2.65 -10.16 -4.45
C ASP A 44 -1.47 -10.25 -3.45
N VAL A 45 -1.62 -9.59 -2.31
CA VAL A 45 -0.62 -9.55 -1.25
C VAL A 45 -1.22 -9.89 0.12
N SER A 46 -0.35 -10.11 1.10
CA SER A 46 -0.79 -10.26 2.48
C SER A 46 -1.24 -8.92 3.07
N ARG A 47 -2.21 -8.95 3.98
CA ARG A 47 -2.69 -7.75 4.70
C ARG A 47 -1.58 -7.00 5.43
N ASN A 48 -0.57 -7.72 5.92
CA ASN A 48 0.58 -7.11 6.58
C ASN A 48 1.38 -6.22 5.61
N THR A 49 1.55 -6.67 4.36
CA THR A 49 2.22 -5.91 3.30
C THR A 49 1.47 -4.62 2.96
N VAL A 50 0.14 -4.71 2.86
CA VAL A 50 -0.72 -3.54 2.61
C VAL A 50 -0.64 -2.56 3.78
N ARG A 51 -0.76 -3.04 5.01
CA ARG A 51 -0.64 -2.21 6.21
C ARG A 51 0.68 -1.46 6.24
N GLU A 52 1.78 -2.15 5.97
CA GLU A 52 3.10 -1.56 5.95
C GLU A 52 3.23 -0.52 4.83
N ALA A 53 2.68 -0.78 3.64
CA ALA A 53 2.63 0.18 2.55
C ALA A 53 1.83 1.44 2.93
N ILE A 54 0.63 1.28 3.52
CA ILE A 54 -0.20 2.39 4.02
C ILE A 54 0.57 3.21 5.06
N GLN A 55 1.17 2.56 6.06
CA GLN A 55 1.94 3.25 7.10
C GLN A 55 3.11 4.05 6.53
N ARG A 56 3.83 3.48 5.55
CA ARG A 56 4.94 4.16 4.87
C ARG A 56 4.47 5.33 4.01
N LEU A 57 3.33 5.21 3.32
CA LEU A 57 2.74 6.30 2.55
C LEU A 57 2.23 7.45 3.46
N ALA A 58 1.59 7.11 4.58
CA ALA A 58 1.19 8.08 5.60
C ALA A 58 2.40 8.78 6.23
N ALA A 59 3.48 8.05 6.53
CA ALA A 59 4.72 8.63 7.04
C ALA A 59 5.40 9.56 6.02
N ARG A 60 5.13 9.40 4.72
CA ARG A 60 5.59 10.30 3.65
C ARG A 60 4.68 11.51 3.43
N GLY A 61 3.55 11.59 4.13
CA GLY A 61 2.56 12.67 3.96
C GLY A 61 1.71 12.56 2.71
N LEU A 62 1.62 11.36 2.11
CA LEU A 62 0.81 11.08 0.92
C LEU A 62 -0.60 10.58 1.26
N LEU A 63 -0.88 10.31 2.55
CA LEU A 63 -2.15 9.83 3.09
C LEU A 63 -2.54 10.62 4.34
#